data_AF-A0A951K6L6-F1
#
_entry.id   AF-A0A951K6L6-F1
#
_cell.length_a   1.000
_cell.length_b   1.000
_cell.length_c   1.000
_cell.angle_alpha   90.00
_cell.angle_beta   90.00
_cell.angle_gamma   90.00
#
_symmetry.space_group_name_H-M   'P 1'
#
loop_
_entity.id
_entity.type
_entity.pdbx_description
1 polymer ?
#
loop_
_entity_poly.entity_id
_entity_poly.type
_entity_poly.pdbx_seq_one_letter_code
_entity_poly.pdbx_strand_id
1 'polypeptide(L)' 'MTTFTRIAVAAYLIVLTVGLMAGQWFLQGPVLLGAGGHGLHAGDVVVSVGTMVAAIALVNPTLQRPAATDTRGDA' A
#
# COMPACT_ATOMS: atom_id res chain seq x y z
N MET A 1 -6.97 -7.20 -16.42
CA MET A 1 -5.57 -7.12 -15.93
C MET A 1 -5.11 -8.52 -15.58
N THR A 2 -4.00 -9.01 -16.13
CA THR A 2 -3.54 -10.39 -15.88
C THR A 2 -2.88 -10.49 -14.50
N THR A 3 -2.79 -11.69 -13.92
CA THR A 3 -2.10 -11.93 -12.65
C THR A 3 -0.67 -11.42 -12.68
N PHE A 4 0.03 -11.60 -13.81
CA PHE A 4 1.37 -11.08 -14.03
C PHE A 4 1.42 -9.55 -13.93
N THR A 5 0.50 -8.83 -14.58
CA THR A 5 0.41 -7.37 -14.48
C THR A 5 0.11 -6.92 -13.05
N ARG A 6 -0.75 -7.64 -12.31
CA ARG A 6 -1.08 -7.33 -10.91
C ARG A 6 0.15 -7.43 -10.00
N ILE A 7 0.95 -8.48 -10.18
CA ILE A 7 2.20 -8.69 -9.44
C ILE A 7 3.23 -7.61 -9.81
N ALA A 8 3.39 -7.28 -11.10
CA ALA A 8 4.33 -6.27 -11.56
C ALA A 8 4.01 -4.88 -10.99
N VAL A 9 2.72 -4.50 -10.96
CA VAL A 9 2.28 -3.22 -10.36
C VAL A 9 2.51 -3.22 -8.85
N ALA A 10 2.19 -4.32 -8.15
CA ALA A 10 2.46 -4.42 -6.72
C ALA A 10 3.97 -4.29 -6.41
N ALA A 11 4.83 -4.97 -7.16
CA ALA A 11 6.28 -4.87 -7.02
C ALA A 11 6.79 -3.44 -7.27
N TYR A 12 6.27 -2.77 -8.31
CA TYR A 12 6.61 -1.38 -8.60
C TYR A 12 6.24 -0.44 -7.44
N LEU A 13 5.04 -0.58 -6.87
CA LEU A 13 4.60 0.24 -5.74
C LEU A 13 5.48 0.05 -4.49
N ILE A 14 5.94 -1.18 -4.24
CA ILE A 14 6.86 -1.48 -3.14
C ILE A 14 8.20 -0.78 -3.37
N VAL A 15 8.79 -0.92 -4.57
CA VAL A 15 10.07 -0.27 -4.92
C VAL A 15 9.96 1.25 -4.86
N LEU A 16 8.87 1.81 -5.39
CA LEU A 16 8.60 3.25 -5.33
C LEU A 16 8.51 3.73 -3.87
N THR A 17 7.85 2.97 -3.01
CA THR A 17 7.74 3.29 -1.58
C THR A 17 9.10 3.33 -0.91
N VAL A 18 9.93 2.31 -1.13
CA VAL A 18 11.31 2.28 -0.61
C VAL A 18 12.11 3.48 -1.15
N GLY A 19 11.95 3.82 -2.43
CA GLY A 19 12.58 4.99 -3.03
C GLY A 19 12.13 6.31 -2.41
N LEU A 20 10.84 6.45 -2.10
CA LEU A 20 10.30 7.62 -1.40
C LEU A 20 10.85 7.70 0.03
N MET A 21 10.88 6.59 0.77
CA MET A 21 11.48 6.54 2.11
C MET A 21 12.96 6.93 2.09
N ALA A 22 13.71 6.43 1.10
CA ALA A 22 15.14 6.71 0.95
C ALA A 22 15.45 8.12 0.43
N GLY A 23 14.50 8.77 -0.26
CA GLY A 23 14.68 10.10 -0.88
C GLY A 23 14.19 11.28 -0.04
N GLN A 24 13.32 11.08 0.94
CA GLN A 24 12.63 12.14 1.71
C GLN A 24 13.45 12.70 2.89
N TRP A 25 14.73 13.04 2.67
CA TRP A 25 15.56 13.65 3.72
C TRP A 25 15.18 15.09 4.05
N PHE A 26 14.50 15.78 3.13
CA PHE A 26 14.25 17.24 3.22
C PHE A 26 12.80 17.61 3.57
N LEU A 27 11.88 16.64 3.59
CA LEU A 27 10.43 16.86 3.80
C LEU A 27 9.91 16.16 5.08
N GLN A 28 10.81 15.92 6.04
CA GLN A 28 10.50 15.16 7.25
C GLN A 28 9.43 15.87 8.08
N GLY A 29 8.23 15.25 8.14
CA GLY A 29 7.21 15.55 9.15
C GLY A 29 7.67 15.12 10.56
N PRO A 30 6.79 15.10 11.56
CA PRO A 30 7.18 14.74 12.92
C PRO A 30 7.81 13.33 12.98
N VAL A 31 8.99 13.26 13.60
CA VAL A 31 9.69 12.00 13.92
C VAL A 31 8.88 11.25 14.97
N LEU A 32 8.52 10.00 14.70
CA LEU A 32 7.80 9.13 15.64
C LEU A 32 8.77 8.32 16.52
N LEU A 33 9.91 7.90 15.98
CA LEU A 33 10.91 7.10 16.69
C LEU A 33 12.30 7.36 16.11
N GLY A 34 13.27 7.76 16.93
CA GLY A 34 14.68 7.84 16.49
C GLY A 34 15.61 8.47 17.51
N ALA A 35 16.73 7.81 17.79
CA ALA A 35 17.89 8.39 18.45
C ALA A 35 19.08 8.30 17.48
N GLY A 36 19.51 9.45 16.93
CA GLY A 36 20.84 9.57 16.31
C GLY A 36 21.02 9.08 14.86
N GLY A 37 20.15 9.45 13.92
CA GLY A 37 20.55 9.48 12.50
C GLY A 37 19.45 9.20 11.48
N HIS A 38 18.54 8.26 11.74
CA HIS A 38 17.35 7.99 10.92
C HIS A 38 16.14 7.81 11.84
N GLY A 39 15.28 8.83 11.87
CA GLY A 39 13.98 8.73 12.52
C GLY A 39 12.98 8.05 11.60
N LEU A 40 12.09 7.25 12.17
CA LEU A 40 10.87 6.79 11.51
C LEU A 40 9.85 7.93 11.61
N HIS A 41 9.39 8.45 10.49
CA HIS A 41 8.44 9.58 10.44
C HIS A 41 7.00 9.11 10.31
N ALA A 42 6.05 9.97 10.68
CA ALA A 42 4.63 9.65 10.49
C ALA A 42 4.27 9.41 9.01
N GLY A 43 4.91 10.14 8.09
CA GLY A 43 4.75 9.93 6.65
C GLY A 43 5.19 8.53 6.22
N ASP A 44 6.24 7.98 6.83
CA ASP A 44 6.79 6.67 6.49
C ASP A 44 5.81 5.55 6.78
N VAL A 45 5.11 5.66 7.91
CA VAL A 45 4.05 4.73 8.32
C VAL A 45 2.87 4.80 7.34
N VAL A 46 2.41 6.00 7.00
CA VAL A 46 1.24 6.18 6.12
C VAL A 46 1.52 5.61 4.73
N VAL A 47 2.68 5.92 4.16
CA VAL A 47 3.06 5.42 2.82
C VAL A 47 3.25 3.91 2.85
N SER A 48 3.90 3.36 3.89
CA SER A 48 4.10 1.91 4.01
C SER A 48 2.78 1.14 4.14
N VAL A 49 1.87 1.62 4.97
CA VAL A 49 0.53 1.02 5.16
C VAL A 49 -0.30 1.14 3.88
N GLY A 50 -0.30 2.32 3.23
CA GLY A 50 -1.01 2.53 1.97
C GLY A 50 -0.52 1.59 0.87
N THR A 51 0.80 1.42 0.73
CA THR A 51 1.40 0.49 -0.23
C THR A 51 1.08 -0.96 0.09
N MET A 52 1.08 -1.35 1.37
CA MET A 52 0.67 -2.70 1.77
C MET A 52 -0.79 -2.99 1.39
N VAL A 53 -1.71 -2.06 1.69
CA VAL A 53 -3.12 -2.21 1.34
C VAL A 53 -3.31 -2.27 -0.18
N ALA A 54 -2.64 -1.39 -0.93
CA ALA A 54 -2.70 -1.39 -2.38
C ALA A 54 -2.17 -2.70 -2.98
N ALA A 55 -1.05 -3.22 -2.48
CA ALA A 55 -0.48 -4.49 -2.91
C ALA A 55 -1.42 -5.68 -2.61
N ILE A 56 -2.03 -5.71 -1.42
CA ILE A 56 -3.00 -6.76 -1.04
C ILE A 56 -4.25 -6.68 -1.93
N ALA A 57 -4.80 -5.49 -2.17
CA ALA A 57 -5.96 -5.31 -3.05
C ALA A 57 -5.63 -5.68 -4.51
N LEU A 58 -4.39 -5.42 -4.95
CA LEU A 58 -3.90 -5.81 -6.26
C LEU A 58 -3.74 -7.31 -6.38
N VAL A 59 -3.29 -8.04 -5.36
CA VAL A 59 -2.96 -9.46 -5.51
C VAL A 59 -4.10 -10.38 -5.04
N ASN A 60 -4.96 -9.93 -4.14
CA ASN A 60 -6.05 -10.74 -3.60
C ASN A 60 -7.33 -10.64 -4.45
N PRO A 61 -7.73 -11.70 -5.16
CA PRO A 61 -8.93 -11.69 -6.00
C PRO A 61 -10.23 -11.66 -5.19
N THR A 62 -10.25 -12.10 -3.93
CA THR A 62 -11.48 -12.10 -3.12
C THR A 62 -11.94 -10.70 -2.74
N LEU A 63 -11.00 -9.75 -2.61
CA LEU A 63 -11.29 -8.33 -2.40
C LEU A 63 -11.85 -7.63 -3.64
N GLN A 64 -11.77 -8.28 -4.81
CA GLN A 64 -12.21 -7.71 -6.08
C GLN A 64 -13.55 -8.28 -6.56
N ARG A 65 -14.08 -9.30 -5.87
CA ARG A 65 -15.38 -9.87 -6.22
C ARG A 65 -16.48 -8.93 -5.69
N PRO A 66 -17.34 -8.37 -6.55
CA PRO A 66 -18.54 -7.69 -6.10
C PRO A 66 -19.35 -8.65 -5.23
N ALA A 67 -19.76 -8.23 -4.04
CA ALA A 67 -20.73 -8.97 -3.25
C ALA A 67 -21.97 -9.16 -4.13
N ALA A 68 -22.25 -10.40 -4.53
CA ALA A 68 -23.43 -10.69 -5.31
C ALA A 68 -24.64 -10.23 -4.50
N THR A 69 -25.34 -9.22 -4.99
CA THR A 69 -26.62 -8.80 -4.42
C THR A 69 -27.59 -9.93 -4.70
N ASP A 70 -27.76 -10.81 -3.72
CA ASP A 70 -28.71 -11.90 -3.76
C ASP A 70 -30.12 -11.30 -3.81
N THR A 71 -30.65 -11.17 -5.03
CA THR A 71 -32.01 -10.69 -5.31
C THR A 71 -33.02 -11.84 -5.31
N ARG A 72 -32.67 -12.97 -4.70
CA ARG A 72 -33.53 -14.15 -4.64
C ARG A 72 -34.34 -14.15 -3.35
N GLY A 73 -35.26 -13.20 -3.22
CA GLY A 73 -36.01 -13.08 -1.98
C GLY A 73 -37.26 -12.21 -2.00
N ASP A 74 -37.86 -11.90 -3.15
CA ASP A 74 -39.19 -11.30 -3.19
C ASP A 74 -40.05 -12.07 -4.21
N ALA A 75 -40.72 -13.09 -3.69
CA ALA A 75 -41.79 -13.84 -4.36
C ALA A 75 -43.15 -13.38 -3.81
#